data_AF-X1GA46-F1
#
_entry.id   AF-X1GA46-F1
#
_cell.length_a   1.000
_cell.length_b   1.000
_cell.length_c   1.000
_cell.angle_alpha   90.00
_cell.angle_beta   90.00
_cell.angle_gamma   90.00
#
_symmetry.space_group_name_H-M   'P 1'
#
loop_
_entity.id
_entity.type
_entity.pdbx_description
1 polymer ?
#
loop_
_entity_poly.entity_id
_entity_poly.type
_entity_poly.pdbx_seq_one_letter_code
_entity_poly.pdbx_strand_id
1 'polypeptide(L)' 'SNPKIYKARKFACKSLKGRGSYSGIRVIYAYFKDDDRIELVEIYFKGDKENEDRQRILKYYSDEK' A
#
# COMPACT_ATOMS: atom_id res chain seq x y z
N SER A 1 3.37 -8.18 16.73
CA SER A 1 3.14 -9.07 15.57
C SER A 1 3.81 -8.46 14.35
N ASN A 2 4.47 -9.25 13.51
CA ASN A 2 5.12 -8.77 12.29
C ASN A 2 4.14 -8.92 11.11
N PRO A 3 3.44 -7.85 10.67
CA PRO A 3 2.43 -7.97 9.63
C PRO A 3 3.08 -8.23 8.26
N LYS A 4 2.36 -8.92 7.38
CA LYS A 4 2.78 -9.05 5.98
C LYS A 4 2.48 -7.75 5.24
N ILE A 5 3.47 -7.20 4.55
CA ILE A 5 3.32 -5.97 3.77
C ILE A 5 2.99 -6.30 2.32
N TYR A 6 1.94 -5.66 1.79
CA TYR A 6 1.48 -5.86 0.43
C TYR A 6 1.38 -4.54 -0.34
N LYS A 7 1.64 -4.62 -1.66
CA LYS A 7 1.43 -3.53 -2.60
C LYS A 7 0.29 -3.89 -3.55
N ALA A 8 -0.89 -3.34 -3.29
CA ALA A 8 -2.00 -3.44 -4.22
C ALA A 8 -1.79 -2.53 -5.42
N ARG A 9 -2.14 -3.06 -6.60
CA ARG A 9 -2.06 -2.39 -7.90
C ARG A 9 -3.41 -2.57 -8.59
N LYS A 10 -3.55 -1.97 -9.78
CA LYS A 10 -4.71 -2.17 -10.66
C LYS A 10 -6.03 -1.59 -10.10
N PHE A 11 -5.97 -0.46 -9.43
CA PHE A 11 -7.16 0.23 -8.95
C PHE A 11 -7.87 0.97 -10.08
N ALA A 12 -9.19 0.86 -10.17
CA ALA A 12 -9.99 1.75 -10.99
C ALA A 12 -10.27 3.05 -10.21
N CYS A 13 -10.22 4.19 -10.89
CA CYS A 13 -10.53 5.49 -10.27
C CYS A 13 -11.44 6.29 -11.19
N LYS A 14 -12.61 6.68 -10.70
CA LYS A 14 -13.61 7.45 -11.47
C LYS A 14 -13.07 8.81 -11.93
N SER A 15 -12.19 9.42 -11.15
CA SER A 15 -11.54 10.69 -11.48
C SER A 15 -10.44 10.54 -12.54
N LEU A 16 -9.87 9.34 -12.71
CA LEU A 16 -8.85 9.03 -13.71
C LEU A 16 -9.48 8.31 -14.91
N LYS A 17 -10.33 9.05 -15.63
CA LYS A 17 -11.11 8.54 -16.78
C LYS A 17 -10.22 7.93 -17.86
N GLY A 18 -10.74 6.94 -18.56
CA GLY A 18 -10.07 6.27 -19.69
C GLY A 18 -8.95 5.31 -19.31
N ARG A 19 -8.61 5.17 -18.01
CA ARG A 19 -7.54 4.27 -17.57
C ARG A 19 -8.02 2.94 -17.00
N GLY A 20 -9.30 2.77 -16.74
CA GLY A 20 -9.83 1.56 -16.10
C GLY A 20 -9.04 1.22 -14.83
N SER A 21 -8.65 -0.05 -14.67
CA SER A 21 -7.79 -0.51 -13.57
C SER A 21 -6.34 -0.01 -13.68
N TYR A 22 -5.91 0.55 -14.82
CA TYR A 22 -4.57 1.10 -15.02
C TYR A 22 -4.46 2.55 -14.54
N SER A 23 -5.14 2.90 -13.45
CA SER A 23 -5.10 4.26 -12.89
C SER A 23 -3.70 4.71 -12.49
N GLY A 24 -2.79 3.77 -12.17
CA GLY A 24 -1.45 4.08 -11.65
C GLY A 24 -1.42 4.32 -10.14
N ILE A 25 -2.57 4.25 -9.46
CA ILE A 25 -2.65 4.28 -7.99
C ILE A 25 -2.01 3.01 -7.42
N ARG A 26 -1.22 3.18 -6.37
CA ARG A 26 -0.66 2.10 -5.57
C ARG A 26 -1.03 2.33 -4.11
N VAL A 27 -1.46 1.25 -3.46
CA VAL A 27 -1.80 1.24 -2.04
C VAL A 27 -0.90 0.21 -1.35
N ILE A 28 -0.24 0.65 -0.28
CA ILE A 28 0.52 -0.20 0.61
C ILE A 28 -0.31 -0.46 1.84
N TYR A 29 -0.46 -1.73 2.21
CA TYR A 29 -1.14 -2.12 3.43
C TYR A 29 -0.36 -3.20 4.18
N ALA A 30 -0.49 -3.18 5.50
CA ALA A 30 -0.01 -4.20 6.40
C ALA A 30 -1.18 -5.13 6.75
N TYR A 31 -0.98 -6.45 6.67
CA TYR A 31 -1.99 -7.45 7.01
C TYR A 31 -1.59 -8.23 8.26
N PHE A 32 -2.46 -8.18 9.25
CA PHE A 32 -2.35 -8.90 10.53
C PHE A 32 -3.23 -10.14 10.46
N LYS A 33 -2.61 -11.30 10.22
CA LYS A 33 -3.33 -12.57 10.03
C LYS A 33 -4.14 -12.97 11.27
N ASP A 34 -3.60 -12.73 12.45
CA ASP A 34 -4.22 -13.17 13.71
C ASP A 34 -5.51 -12.40 14.00
N ASP A 35 -5.59 -11.14 13.56
CA ASP A 35 -6.73 -10.24 13.78
C ASP A 35 -7.64 -10.12 12.54
N ASP A 36 -7.32 -10.80 11.43
CA ASP A 36 -7.90 -10.58 10.09
C ASP A 36 -8.07 -9.08 9.74
N ARG A 37 -7.04 -8.28 10.06
CA ARG A 37 -7.05 -6.82 9.94
C ARG A 37 -6.06 -6.35 8.88
N ILE A 38 -6.46 -5.35 8.10
CA ILE A 38 -5.53 -4.53 7.31
C ILE A 38 -5.35 -3.14 7.92
N GLU A 39 -4.13 -2.61 7.81
CA GLU A 39 -3.81 -1.21 8.07
C GLU A 39 -3.33 -0.56 6.78
N LEU A 40 -3.92 0.58 6.42
CA LEU A 40 -3.51 1.35 5.25
C LEU A 40 -2.28 2.18 5.60
N VAL A 41 -1.16 1.94 4.91
CA VAL A 41 0.14 2.51 5.25
C VAL A 41 0.51 3.68 4.35
N GLU A 42 0.29 3.54 3.05
CA GLU A 42 0.64 4.55 2.06
C GLU A 42 -0.26 4.44 0.83
N ILE A 43 -0.62 5.58 0.25
CA ILE A 43 -1.19 5.67 -1.10
C ILE A 43 -0.35 6.63 -1.91
N TYR A 44 -0.02 6.25 -3.15
CA TYR A 44 0.75 7.10 -4.05
C TYR A 44 0.42 6.84 -5.51
N PHE A 45 0.66 7.85 -6.36
CA PHE A 45 0.51 7.74 -7.81
C PHE A 45 1.83 7.34 -8.47
N LYS A 46 1.77 6.40 -9.41
CA LYS A 46 2.96 5.87 -10.11
C LYS A 46 3.76 6.90 -10.87
N GLY A 47 3.11 7.92 -11.42
CA GLY A 47 3.79 8.98 -12.16
C GLY A 47 4.69 9.84 -11.28
N ASP A 48 4.35 9.98 -10.00
CA ASP A 48 5.07 10.87 -9.08
C ASP A 48 6.10 10.11 -8.25
N LYS A 49 5.84 8.82 -7.96
CA LYS A 49 6.72 7.98 -7.13
C LYS A 49 6.73 6.55 -7.66
N GLU A 50 7.92 5.95 -7.79
CA GLU A 50 8.05 4.59 -8.31
C GLU A 50 7.73 3.53 -7.26
N ASN A 51 8.27 3.68 -6.05
CA ASN A 51 8.21 2.70 -4.97
C ASN A 51 7.73 3.33 -3.65
N GLU A 52 7.24 2.50 -2.74
CA GLU A 52 6.86 2.83 -1.38
C GLU A 52 8.06 3.28 -0.55
N ASP A 53 7.79 4.02 0.53
CA ASP A 53 8.82 4.35 1.51
C ASP A 53 9.09 3.14 2.43
N ARG A 54 10.02 2.29 2.02
CA ARG A 54 10.40 1.09 2.77
C ARG A 54 10.98 1.39 4.14
N GLN A 55 11.74 2.47 4.28
CA GLN A 55 12.33 2.85 5.56
C GLN A 55 11.24 3.25 6.55
N ARG A 56 10.23 4.00 6.09
CA ARG A 56 9.06 4.33 6.91
C ARG A 56 8.28 3.09 7.31
N ILE A 57 8.02 2.17 6.38
CA ILE A 57 7.30 0.92 6.68
C ILE A 57 8.05 0.12 7.74
N LEU A 58 9.36 -0.08 7.56
CA LEU A 58 10.19 -0.75 8.55
C LEU A 58 10.07 -0.05 9.89
N LYS A 59 10.31 1.26 9.98
CA LYS A 59 10.21 2.01 11.25
C LYS A 59 8.91 1.79 12.04
N TYR A 60 7.77 1.60 11.38
CA TYR A 60 6.49 1.38 12.07
C TYR A 60 6.19 -0.08 12.41
N TYR A 61 6.79 -1.04 11.69
CA TYR A 61 6.46 -2.46 11.78
C TYR A 61 7.66 -3.36 12.11
N SER A 62 8.86 -2.80 12.27
CA SER A 62 10.11 -3.53 12.58
C SER A 62 10.35 -3.73 14.07
N ASP A 63 9.50 -3.18 14.94
CA ASP A 63 9.76 -3.24 16.37
C ASP A 63 9.01 -4.41 17.01
N GLU A 64 9.80 -5.37 17.49
CA GLU A 64 9.45 -6.22 18.65
C GLU A 64 9.03 -5.29 19.80
N LYS A 65 7.73 -5.23 20.05
CA LYS A 65 7.23 -5.08 21.42
C LYS A 65 6.97 -6.47 21.98
#